data_AF-X1JUS2-F1
#
_entry.id   AF-X1JUS2-F1
#
_cell.length_a   1.000
_cell.length_b   1.000
_cell.length_c   1.000
_cell.angle_alpha   90.00
_cell.angle_beta   90.00
_cell.angle_gamma   90.00
#
_symmetry.space_group_name_H-M   'P 1'
#
loop_
_entity.id
_entity.type
_entity.pdbx_description
1 polymer ?
#
loop_
_entity_poly.entity_id
_entity_poly.type
_entity_poly.pdbx_seq_one_letter_code
_entity_poly.pdbx_strand_id
1 'polypeptide(L)'
;DPFLGSGTTSLAAKNFHRNSIGYEITEYFLPIIKEKLGLRQRTIFQDEIFEVIKQENLNIDFKEEIKKLPYIFQDPIKFDRKIDPRKLRFGSKIDNSHSERETYYTVKEVISPKILILNNGLKIRLLGVKEKPEKNGGAIQFLKEKALGQKVFLKFDTIKHDEENNLLCYLYLSNKTFLNAHLIKNDLVEVDTKFDYKYKSKFLQKRMVK
;
A
#
# COMPACT_ATOMS: atom_id res chain seq x y z
N ASP A 1 19.36 20.42 15.33
CA ASP A 1 18.34 19.42 14.96
C ASP A 1 19.09 18.27 14.29
N PRO A 2 19.12 17.04 14.84
CA PRO A 2 19.89 15.96 14.24
C PRO A 2 19.47 15.68 12.78
N PHE A 3 18.22 15.98 12.41
CA PHE A 3 17.72 15.81 11.04
C PHE A 3 17.14 17.11 10.51
N LEU A 4 17.68 17.60 9.38
CA LEU A 4 17.31 18.89 8.80
C LEU A 4 15.93 18.86 8.13
N GLY A 5 15.55 17.74 7.50
CA GLY A 5 14.31 17.60 6.76
C GLY A 5 14.13 18.73 5.74
N SER A 6 12.97 19.39 5.76
CA SER A 6 12.72 20.55 4.89
C SER A 6 13.30 21.88 5.39
N GLY A 7 14.10 21.88 6.47
CA GLY A 7 14.77 23.07 7.01
C GLY A 7 13.92 23.96 7.92
N THR A 8 12.79 23.48 8.45
CA THR A 8 11.88 24.26 9.30
C THR A 8 12.54 24.74 10.60
N THR A 9 13.30 23.86 11.26
CA THR A 9 13.98 24.17 12.52
C THR A 9 15.07 25.22 12.31
N SER A 10 15.83 25.12 11.22
CA SER A 10 16.83 26.12 10.86
C SER A 10 16.19 27.47 10.49
N LEU A 11 15.02 27.48 9.85
CA LEU A 11 14.28 28.71 9.60
C LEU A 11 13.81 29.38 10.90
N ALA A 12 13.28 28.59 11.84
CA ALA A 12 12.91 29.11 13.15
C ALA A 12 14.13 29.69 13.89
N ALA A 13 15.25 28.97 13.90
CA ALA A 13 16.49 29.45 14.49
C ALA A 13 16.96 30.77 13.89
N LYS A 14 16.93 30.90 12.55
CA LYS A 14 17.21 32.15 11.83
C LYS A 14 16.33 33.30 12.33
N ASN A 15 15.01 33.09 12.38
CA ASN A 15 14.04 34.11 12.81
C ASN A 15 14.22 34.53 14.29
N PHE A 16 14.79 33.66 15.12
CA PHE A 16 15.09 33.95 16.53
C PHE A 16 16.55 34.35 16.78
N HIS A 17 17.34 34.59 15.72
CA HIS A 17 18.76 34.93 15.80
C HIS A 17 19.58 33.90 16.61
N ARG A 18 19.33 32.61 16.36
CA ARG A 18 20.02 31.48 16.98
C ARG A 18 20.80 30.66 15.96
N ASN A 19 21.83 29.98 16.43
CA ASN A 19 22.58 29.02 15.64
C ASN A 19 21.77 27.71 15.48
N SER A 20 21.86 27.11 14.30
CA SER A 20 21.28 25.80 14.00
C SER A 20 22.26 24.98 13.18
N ILE A 21 22.39 23.71 13.54
CA ILE A 21 23.10 22.69 12.77
C ILE A 21 22.18 21.48 12.61
N GLY A 22 22.27 20.83 11.47
CA GLY A 22 21.61 19.56 11.24
C GLY A 22 22.18 18.81 10.06
N TYR A 23 21.75 17.56 9.92
CA TYR A 23 22.21 16.64 8.90
C TYR A 23 21.02 16.18 8.05
N GLU A 24 21.21 16.06 6.73
CA GLU A 24 20.18 15.54 5.83
C GLU A 24 20.81 14.59 4.81
N ILE A 25 20.29 13.37 4.77
CA ILE A 25 20.73 12.32 3.85
C ILE A 25 20.04 12.40 2.49
N THR A 26 18.85 12.98 2.45
CA THR A 26 18.00 13.04 1.27
C THR A 26 18.35 14.29 0.46
N GLU A 27 19.20 14.14 -0.55
CA GLU A 27 19.71 15.28 -1.35
C GLU A 27 18.59 16.13 -1.98
N TYR A 28 17.44 15.54 -2.29
CA TYR A 28 16.27 16.26 -2.81
C TYR A 28 15.75 17.37 -1.88
N PHE A 29 15.99 17.31 -0.57
CA PHE A 29 15.62 18.40 0.34
C PHE A 29 16.53 19.62 0.22
N LEU A 30 17.76 19.49 -0.30
CA LEU A 30 18.70 20.60 -0.43
C LEU A 30 18.12 21.83 -1.16
N PRO A 31 17.50 21.72 -2.35
CA PRO A 31 16.87 22.88 -3.00
C PRO A 31 15.76 23.50 -2.14
N ILE A 32 14.96 22.69 -1.44
CA ILE A 32 13.85 23.13 -0.58
C ILE A 32 14.40 23.90 0.63
N ILE A 33 15.46 23.38 1.27
CA ILE A 33 16.15 24.03 2.39
C ILE A 33 16.71 25.38 1.94
N LYS A 34 17.41 25.40 0.79
CA LYS A 34 18.00 26.64 0.22
C LYS A 34 16.96 27.71 -0.06
N GLU A 35 15.82 27.30 -0.63
CA GLU A 35 14.70 28.21 -0.88
C GLU A 35 14.09 28.72 0.43
N LYS A 36 13.77 27.82 1.36
CA LYS A 36 13.12 28.16 2.63
C LYS A 36 13.95 29.09 3.51
N LEU A 37 15.26 28.89 3.55
CA LEU A 37 16.19 29.74 4.31
C LEU A 37 16.56 31.04 3.57
N GLY A 38 16.12 31.19 2.32
CA GLY A 38 16.36 32.37 1.50
C GLY A 38 17.74 32.44 0.87
N LEU A 39 18.53 31.35 0.84
CA LEU A 39 19.90 31.34 0.28
C LEU A 39 19.96 31.70 -1.21
N ARG A 40 18.83 31.60 -1.92
CA ARG A 40 18.75 31.98 -3.34
C ARG A 40 18.51 33.48 -3.55
N GLN A 41 17.96 34.17 -2.55
CA GLN A 41 17.65 35.59 -2.62
C GLN A 41 18.80 36.35 -1.96
N ARG A 42 19.59 37.08 -2.75
CA ARG A 42 20.60 37.99 -2.21
C ARG A 42 19.89 39.20 -1.62
N THR A 43 19.35 39.06 -0.41
CA THR A 43 18.88 40.20 0.37
C THR A 43 20.10 41.04 0.77
N ILE A 44 20.02 42.33 0.50
CA ILE A 44 21.09 43.32 0.74
C ILE A 44 21.47 43.42 2.23
N PHE A 45 20.61 42.92 3.14
CA PHE A 45 20.72 43.02 4.59
C PHE A 45 20.75 41.65 5.29
N GLN A 46 21.50 40.69 4.75
CA GLN A 46 21.56 39.36 5.34
C GLN A 46 22.88 39.14 6.08
N ASP A 47 22.85 39.26 7.40
CA ASP A 47 24.01 39.10 8.28
C ASP A 47 24.27 37.63 8.68
N GLU A 48 23.36 36.71 8.35
CA GLU A 48 23.51 35.30 8.73
C GLU A 48 24.42 34.53 7.77
N ILE A 49 25.35 33.76 8.33
CA ILE A 49 26.26 32.90 7.57
C ILE A 49 25.63 31.52 7.40
N PHE A 50 25.59 31.03 6.17
CA PHE A 50 25.14 29.67 5.85
C PHE A 50 26.29 28.85 5.27
N GLU A 51 26.54 27.69 5.87
CA GLU A 51 27.49 26.72 5.38
C GLU A 51 26.75 25.42 5.01
N VAL A 52 27.02 24.89 3.82
CA VAL A 52 26.49 23.60 3.37
C VAL A 52 27.67 22.71 3.02
N ILE A 53 27.90 21.72 3.88
CA ILE A 53 28.97 20.74 3.73
C ILE A 53 28.37 19.48 3.11
N LYS A 54 28.92 19.03 1.98
CA LYS A 54 28.59 17.72 1.39
C LYS A 54 29.61 16.70 1.87
N GLN A 55 29.12 15.60 2.43
CA GLN A 55 29.96 14.47 2.80
C GLN A 55 30.45 13.77 1.52
N GLU A 56 31.76 13.55 1.42
CA GLU A 56 32.36 12.78 0.32
C GLU A 56 32.06 11.28 0.45
N ASN A 57 32.26 10.55 -0.65
CA ASN A 57 32.07 9.10 -0.66
C ASN A 57 33.05 8.43 0.33
N LEU A 58 32.50 7.84 1.38
CA LEU A 58 33.25 7.03 2.32
C LEU A 58 33.37 5.60 1.78
N ASN A 59 34.60 5.10 1.66
CA ASN A 59 34.86 3.71 1.32
C ASN A 59 34.86 2.84 2.60
N ILE A 60 33.72 2.81 3.30
CA ILE A 60 33.55 2.13 4.59
C ILE A 60 32.41 1.12 4.47
N ASP A 61 32.66 -0.12 4.90
CA ASP A 61 31.60 -1.11 5.06
C ASP A 61 30.91 -0.92 6.42
N PHE A 62 29.83 -0.16 6.42
CA PHE A 62 29.03 0.08 7.61
C PHE A 62 28.49 -1.21 8.25
N LYS A 63 28.33 -2.32 7.49
CA LYS A 63 27.90 -3.59 8.09
C LYS A 63 28.97 -4.17 9.02
N GLU A 64 30.24 -4.08 8.63
CA GLU A 64 31.34 -4.54 9.46
C GLU A 64 31.59 -3.60 10.65
N GLU A 65 31.43 -2.29 10.48
CA GLU A 65 31.53 -1.34 11.60
C GLU A 65 30.42 -1.52 12.63
N ILE A 66 29.17 -1.76 12.20
CA ILE A 66 28.04 -2.01 13.11
C ILE A 66 28.29 -3.26 13.98
N LYS A 67 28.94 -4.31 13.43
CA LYS A 67 29.28 -5.52 14.19
C LYS A 67 30.26 -5.26 15.35
N LYS A 68 31.09 -4.22 15.26
CA LYS A 68 32.06 -3.84 16.29
C LYS A 68 31.42 -3.07 17.44
N LEU A 69 30.18 -2.62 17.30
CA LEU A 69 29.48 -1.86 18.34
C LEU A 69 29.20 -2.77 19.54
N PRO A 70 29.33 -2.26 20.78
CA PRO A 70 29.09 -3.03 22.00
C PRO A 70 27.63 -3.50 22.14
N TYR A 71 26.72 -2.84 21.41
CA TYR A 71 25.31 -3.18 21.38
C TYR A 71 24.74 -2.97 19.97
N ILE A 72 24.00 -3.97 19.50
CA ILE A 72 23.27 -3.92 18.24
C ILE A 72 21.79 -4.11 18.58
N PHE A 73 20.99 -3.06 18.39
CA PHE A 73 19.56 -3.14 18.62
C PHE A 73 18.93 -4.14 17.64
N GLN A 74 18.22 -5.12 18.19
CA GLN A 74 17.32 -5.99 17.43
C GLN A 74 15.92 -5.79 18.00
N ASP A 75 15.00 -5.35 17.14
CA ASP A 75 13.61 -5.17 17.55
C ASP A 75 13.04 -6.52 18.00
N PRO A 76 12.62 -6.67 19.27
CA PRO A 76 12.02 -7.92 19.74
C PRO A 76 10.69 -8.21 19.03
N ILE A 77 10.02 -7.19 18.50
CA ILE A 77 8.72 -7.30 17.85
C ILE A 77 8.93 -7.20 16.34
N LYS A 78 8.88 -8.35 15.66
CA LYS A 78 8.83 -8.37 14.20
C LYS A 78 7.45 -7.90 13.75
N PHE A 79 7.38 -6.67 13.24
CA PHE A 79 6.15 -6.13 12.68
C PHE A 79 5.82 -6.84 11.36
N ASP A 80 4.94 -7.82 11.41
CA ASP A 80 4.54 -8.55 10.20
C ASP A 80 3.52 -7.74 9.41
N ARG A 81 3.94 -7.18 8.28
CA ARG A 81 3.08 -6.36 7.42
C ARG A 81 2.18 -7.29 6.61
N LYS A 82 0.89 -7.34 6.94
CA LYS A 82 -0.11 -8.12 6.16
C LYS A 82 -0.13 -7.75 4.68
N ILE A 83 -0.01 -6.46 4.37
CA ILE A 83 0.05 -5.92 3.01
C ILE A 83 1.03 -4.75 3.00
N ASP A 84 1.81 -4.62 1.93
CA ASP A 84 2.59 -3.42 1.67
C ASP A 84 1.65 -2.21 1.47
N PRO A 85 1.71 -1.18 2.33
CA PRO A 85 0.87 0.02 2.21
C PRO A 85 0.96 0.68 0.83
N ARG A 86 2.08 0.51 0.12
CA ARG A 86 2.29 1.07 -1.23
C ARG A 86 1.37 0.45 -2.28
N LYS A 87 0.85 -0.76 -2.06
CA LYS A 87 -0.06 -1.48 -2.98
C LYS A 87 -1.51 -1.03 -2.89
N LEU A 88 -1.95 -0.51 -1.74
CA LEU A 88 -3.31 -0.04 -1.49
C LEU A 88 -3.30 1.40 -1.00
N ARG A 89 -3.26 2.34 -1.95
CA ARG A 89 -3.25 3.77 -1.65
C ARG A 89 -4.65 4.33 -1.71
N PHE A 90 -5.13 4.87 -0.60
CA PHE A 90 -6.43 5.55 -0.51
C PHE A 90 -6.30 7.06 -0.72
N GLY A 91 -5.42 7.49 -1.64
CA GLY A 91 -5.07 8.90 -1.86
C GLY A 91 -3.87 9.40 -1.05
N SER A 92 -3.32 8.58 -0.15
CA SER A 92 -2.10 8.91 0.59
C SER A 92 -0.85 8.84 -0.31
N LYS A 93 0.04 9.82 -0.18
CA LYS A 93 1.38 9.78 -0.78
C LYS A 93 2.34 9.08 0.19
N ILE A 94 2.70 7.84 -0.13
CA ILE A 94 3.59 7.00 0.71
C ILE A 94 5.03 7.00 0.16
N ASP A 95 5.20 7.38 -1.10
CA ASP A 95 6.48 7.58 -1.76
C ASP A 95 6.38 8.75 -2.74
N ASN A 96 7.49 9.08 -3.41
CA ASN A 96 7.53 10.10 -4.45
C ASN A 96 6.85 9.67 -5.76
N SER A 97 6.24 8.48 -5.82
CA SER A 97 5.50 8.06 -7.02
C SER A 97 4.12 8.70 -7.01
N HIS A 98 3.81 9.40 -8.10
CA HIS A 98 2.47 9.88 -8.36
C HIS A 98 1.59 8.70 -8.79
N SER A 99 0.86 8.15 -7.84
CA SER A 99 -0.26 7.24 -8.11
C SER A 99 -1.54 8.01 -7.88
N GLU A 100 -2.33 8.21 -8.93
CA GLU A 100 -3.73 8.60 -8.75
C GLU A 100 -4.45 7.53 -7.94
N ARG A 101 -5.53 7.91 -7.24
CA ARG A 101 -6.34 6.95 -6.51
C ARG A 101 -6.91 5.94 -7.51
N GLU A 102 -6.38 4.71 -7.51
CA GLU A 102 -6.87 3.64 -8.37
C GLU A 102 -8.33 3.34 -8.02
N THR A 103 -9.26 3.85 -8.84
CA THR A 103 -10.68 3.51 -8.73
C THR A 103 -10.97 2.12 -9.26
N TYR A 104 -10.12 1.63 -10.17
CA TYR A 104 -10.23 0.33 -10.80
C TYR A 104 -8.87 -0.38 -10.84
N TYR A 105 -8.92 -1.69 -10.67
CA TYR A 105 -7.83 -2.63 -10.88
C TYR A 105 -8.13 -3.46 -12.13
N THR A 106 -7.13 -4.17 -12.63
CA THR A 106 -7.33 -5.17 -13.69
C THR A 106 -7.01 -6.55 -13.13
N VAL A 107 -7.86 -7.55 -13.39
CA VAL A 107 -7.55 -8.94 -13.00
C VAL A 107 -6.43 -9.46 -13.90
N LYS A 108 -5.29 -9.77 -13.29
CA LYS A 108 -4.11 -10.31 -13.95
C LYS A 108 -4.19 -11.82 -14.08
N GLU A 109 -4.61 -12.50 -13.01
CA GLU A 109 -4.63 -13.96 -12.95
C GLU A 109 -5.74 -14.46 -12.02
N VAL A 110 -6.29 -15.64 -12.33
CA VAL A 110 -7.25 -16.36 -11.50
C VAL A 110 -6.58 -17.63 -11.01
N ILE A 111 -6.22 -17.68 -9.72
CA ILE A 111 -5.59 -18.86 -9.12
C ILE A 111 -6.66 -19.92 -8.81
N SER A 112 -7.79 -19.49 -8.26
CA SER A 112 -8.88 -20.39 -7.86
C SER A 112 -10.23 -19.66 -7.89
N PRO A 113 -11.36 -20.38 -7.75
CA PRO A 113 -12.69 -19.76 -7.71
C PRO A 113 -12.86 -18.70 -6.62
N LYS A 114 -12.05 -18.78 -5.55
CA LYS A 114 -12.03 -17.79 -4.46
C LYS A 114 -10.85 -16.83 -4.51
N ILE A 115 -9.72 -17.14 -5.17
CA ILE A 115 -8.49 -16.34 -5.14
C ILE A 115 -8.13 -15.79 -6.52
N LEU A 116 -7.89 -14.47 -6.58
CA LEU A 116 -7.45 -13.76 -7.79
C LEU A 116 -6.22 -12.87 -7.50
N ILE A 117 -5.43 -12.59 -8.54
CA ILE A 117 -4.33 -11.63 -8.51
C ILE A 117 -4.67 -10.44 -9.41
N LEU A 118 -4.47 -9.23 -8.89
CA LEU A 118 -4.66 -7.97 -9.61
C LEU A 118 -3.37 -7.47 -10.26
N ASN A 119 -3.48 -6.48 -11.15
CA ASN A 119 -2.37 -5.87 -11.89
C ASN A 119 -1.25 -5.31 -10.98
N ASN A 120 -1.58 -4.82 -9.80
CA ASN A 120 -0.63 -4.33 -8.79
C ASN A 120 0.02 -5.46 -7.95
N GLY A 121 -0.23 -6.73 -8.27
CA GLY A 121 0.29 -7.89 -7.55
C GLY A 121 -0.41 -8.12 -6.19
N LEU A 122 -1.58 -7.53 -5.97
CA LEU A 122 -2.40 -7.79 -4.80
C LEU A 122 -3.14 -9.14 -4.96
N LYS A 123 -2.97 -10.02 -3.97
CA LYS A 123 -3.72 -11.27 -3.86
C LYS A 123 -5.01 -11.03 -3.08
N ILE A 124 -6.16 -11.31 -3.72
CA ILE A 124 -7.48 -11.08 -3.12
C ILE A 124 -8.24 -12.41 -2.98
N ARG A 125 -9.09 -12.47 -1.95
CA ARG A 125 -10.03 -13.56 -1.72
C ARG A 125 -11.47 -13.04 -1.79
N LEU A 126 -12.31 -13.71 -2.58
CA LEU A 126 -13.72 -13.39 -2.72
C LEU A 126 -14.48 -13.77 -1.45
N LEU A 127 -15.08 -12.77 -0.79
CA LEU A 127 -15.86 -12.97 0.42
C LEU A 127 -17.19 -13.68 0.12
N GLY A 128 -17.54 -14.66 0.95
CA GLY A 128 -18.76 -15.47 0.83
C GLY A 128 -18.70 -16.58 -0.21
N VAL A 129 -17.55 -16.81 -0.84
CA VAL A 129 -17.31 -17.84 -1.86
C VAL A 129 -16.51 -19.00 -1.28
N LYS A 130 -17.05 -20.21 -1.34
CA LYS A 130 -16.38 -21.46 -0.98
C LYS A 130 -16.24 -22.35 -2.21
N GLU A 131 -15.06 -22.92 -2.39
CA GLU A 131 -14.75 -23.79 -3.53
C GLU A 131 -15.59 -25.07 -3.48
N LYS A 132 -16.05 -25.50 -4.66
CA LYS A 132 -16.74 -26.78 -4.86
C LYS A 132 -15.88 -27.65 -5.78
N PRO A 133 -15.15 -28.66 -5.28
CA PRO A 133 -14.16 -29.42 -6.04
C PRO A 133 -14.67 -29.92 -7.40
N GLU A 134 -15.92 -30.41 -7.44
CA GLU A 134 -16.60 -30.90 -8.65
C GLU A 134 -16.73 -29.86 -9.77
N LYS A 135 -16.82 -28.57 -9.43
CA LYS A 135 -17.10 -27.47 -10.38
C LYS A 135 -15.98 -26.45 -10.48
N ASN A 136 -14.84 -26.69 -9.82
CA ASN A 136 -13.72 -25.75 -9.78
C ASN A 136 -13.24 -25.36 -11.19
N GLY A 137 -13.15 -26.32 -12.12
CA GLY A 137 -12.75 -26.04 -13.51
C GLY A 137 -13.70 -25.05 -14.20
N GLY A 138 -15.02 -25.29 -14.11
CA GLY A 138 -16.04 -24.40 -14.66
C GLY A 138 -16.06 -23.03 -14.01
N ALA A 139 -15.83 -22.95 -12.69
CA ALA A 139 -15.78 -21.69 -11.96
C ALA A 139 -14.55 -20.84 -12.35
N ILE A 140 -13.38 -21.47 -12.52
CA ILE A 140 -12.17 -20.80 -13.01
C ILE A 140 -12.38 -20.30 -14.43
N GLN A 141 -12.95 -21.12 -15.31
CA GLN A 141 -13.23 -20.75 -16.69
C GLN A 141 -14.20 -19.56 -16.77
N PHE A 142 -15.28 -19.58 -15.97
CA PHE A 142 -16.22 -18.47 -15.86
C PHE A 142 -15.56 -17.15 -15.42
N LEU A 143 -14.66 -17.23 -14.42
CA LEU A 143 -13.89 -16.06 -13.98
C LEU A 143 -12.91 -15.57 -15.04
N LYS A 144 -12.26 -16.48 -15.77
CA LYS A 144 -11.37 -16.13 -16.87
C LYS A 144 -12.12 -15.41 -17.97
N GLU A 145 -13.27 -15.93 -18.38
CA GLU A 145 -14.09 -15.31 -19.44
C GLU A 145 -14.68 -13.96 -19.04
N LYS A 146 -15.13 -13.81 -17.79
CA LYS A 146 -15.80 -12.57 -17.35
C LYS A 146 -14.89 -11.51 -16.75
N ALA A 147 -13.78 -11.90 -16.12
CA ALA A 147 -13.00 -11.01 -15.28
C ALA A 147 -11.55 -10.81 -15.75
N LEU A 148 -10.94 -11.77 -16.46
CA LEU A 148 -9.55 -11.65 -16.90
C LEU A 148 -9.39 -10.45 -17.84
N GLY A 149 -8.41 -9.59 -17.56
CA GLY A 149 -8.17 -8.38 -18.35
C GLY A 149 -9.24 -7.28 -18.21
N GLN A 150 -10.32 -7.53 -17.46
CA GLN A 150 -11.39 -6.54 -17.24
C GLN A 150 -11.06 -5.62 -16.07
N LYS A 151 -11.57 -4.38 -16.15
CA LYS A 151 -11.52 -3.42 -15.05
C LYS A 151 -12.50 -3.82 -13.95
N VAL A 152 -12.00 -3.91 -12.73
CA VAL A 152 -12.74 -4.31 -11.53
C VAL A 152 -12.51 -3.32 -10.40
N PHE A 153 -13.48 -3.20 -9.49
CA PHE A 153 -13.30 -2.46 -8.25
C PHE A 153 -13.64 -3.33 -7.06
N LEU A 154 -12.98 -3.05 -5.94
CA LEU A 154 -13.07 -3.81 -4.70
C LEU A 154 -13.99 -3.07 -3.73
N LYS A 155 -14.85 -3.80 -3.03
CA LYS A 155 -15.53 -3.32 -1.83
C LYS A 155 -15.17 -4.22 -0.65
N PHE A 156 -14.85 -3.60 0.47
CA PHE A 156 -14.50 -4.29 1.70
C PHE A 156 -15.71 -4.39 2.63
N ASP A 157 -15.71 -5.41 3.47
CA ASP A 157 -16.64 -5.53 4.60
C ASP A 157 -15.90 -5.20 5.91
N THR A 158 -16.53 -5.46 7.06
CA THR A 158 -15.93 -5.34 8.39
C THR A 158 -14.67 -6.20 8.53
N ILE A 159 -14.70 -7.43 8.02
CA ILE A 159 -13.57 -8.36 8.04
C ILE A 159 -12.74 -8.17 6.76
N LYS A 160 -11.49 -7.73 6.92
CA LYS A 160 -10.59 -7.42 5.79
C LYS A 160 -9.58 -8.51 5.45
N HIS A 161 -9.20 -9.35 6.41
CA HIS A 161 -8.19 -10.39 6.19
C HIS A 161 -8.64 -11.71 6.77
N ASP A 162 -8.26 -12.82 6.13
CA ASP A 162 -8.40 -14.16 6.69
C ASP A 162 -7.16 -14.56 7.53
N GLU A 163 -7.18 -15.78 8.08
CA GLU A 163 -6.08 -16.38 8.86
C GLU A 163 -4.78 -16.52 8.06
N GLU A 164 -4.87 -16.60 6.72
CA GLU A 164 -3.74 -16.70 5.80
C GLU A 164 -3.26 -15.31 5.31
N ASN A 165 -3.74 -14.21 5.90
CA ASN A 165 -3.48 -12.83 5.49
C ASN A 165 -3.94 -12.48 4.06
N ASN A 166 -4.84 -13.25 3.44
CA ASN A 166 -5.43 -12.88 2.16
C ASN A 166 -6.45 -11.75 2.37
N LEU A 167 -6.47 -10.77 1.46
CA LEU A 167 -7.40 -9.64 1.52
C LEU A 167 -8.82 -10.07 1.09
N LEU A 168 -9.77 -10.02 2.01
CA LEU A 168 -11.17 -10.35 1.78
C LEU A 168 -11.92 -9.18 1.14
N CYS A 169 -12.62 -9.45 0.03
CA CYS A 169 -13.35 -8.41 -0.67
C CYS A 169 -14.55 -8.94 -1.50
N TYR A 170 -15.42 -7.99 -1.82
CA TYR A 170 -16.43 -8.12 -2.87
C TYR A 170 -15.89 -7.55 -4.16
N LEU A 171 -15.92 -8.36 -5.23
CA LEU A 171 -15.40 -8.00 -6.54
C LEU A 171 -16.53 -7.60 -7.48
N TYR A 172 -16.39 -6.43 -8.10
CA TYR A 172 -17.34 -5.92 -9.07
C TYR A 172 -16.62 -5.59 -10.37
N LEU A 173 -17.22 -5.95 -11.50
CA LEU A 173 -16.78 -5.45 -12.81
C LEU A 173 -17.11 -3.95 -12.95
N SER A 174 -16.45 -3.26 -13.88
CA SER A 174 -16.71 -1.85 -14.20
C SER A 174 -18.19 -1.55 -14.50
N ASN A 175 -18.90 -2.50 -15.11
CA ASN A 175 -20.34 -2.44 -15.36
C ASN A 175 -21.21 -2.71 -14.11
N LYS A 176 -20.62 -2.73 -12.91
CA LYS A 176 -21.24 -3.02 -11.60
C LYS A 176 -21.76 -4.45 -11.43
N THR A 177 -21.40 -5.38 -12.32
CA THR A 177 -21.74 -6.81 -12.14
C THR A 177 -21.05 -7.34 -10.89
N PHE A 178 -21.83 -7.92 -9.98
CA PHE A 178 -21.31 -8.48 -8.73
C PHE A 178 -20.84 -9.91 -8.92
N LEU A 179 -19.52 -10.11 -9.05
CA LEU A 179 -18.94 -11.41 -9.40
C LEU A 179 -19.20 -12.48 -8.32
N ASN A 180 -19.05 -12.14 -7.04
CA ASN A 180 -19.27 -13.10 -5.94
C ASN A 180 -20.70 -13.69 -6.00
N ALA A 181 -21.71 -12.83 -6.19
CA ALA A 181 -23.10 -13.28 -6.30
C ALA A 181 -23.37 -14.05 -7.59
N HIS A 182 -22.71 -13.70 -8.70
CA HIS A 182 -22.85 -14.41 -9.97
C HIS A 182 -22.30 -15.84 -9.89
N LEU A 183 -21.17 -16.06 -9.23
CA LEU A 183 -20.64 -17.40 -9.02
C LEU A 183 -21.63 -18.28 -8.25
N ILE A 184 -22.21 -17.74 -7.18
CA ILE A 184 -23.18 -18.45 -6.32
C ILE A 184 -24.48 -18.72 -7.09
N LYS A 185 -24.98 -17.73 -7.84
CA LYS A 185 -26.23 -17.86 -8.62
C LYS A 185 -26.13 -18.92 -9.71
N ASN A 186 -24.95 -19.09 -10.33
CA ASN A 186 -24.73 -20.11 -11.37
C ASN A 186 -24.37 -21.49 -10.79
N ASP A 187 -24.48 -21.69 -9.48
CA ASP A 187 -24.12 -22.95 -8.78
C ASP A 187 -22.69 -23.42 -9.12
N LEU A 188 -21.76 -22.48 -9.30
CA LEU A 188 -20.34 -22.78 -9.57
C LEU A 188 -19.53 -22.92 -8.28
N VAL A 189 -20.04 -22.37 -7.18
CA VAL A 189 -19.38 -22.29 -5.87
C VAL A 189 -20.41 -22.46 -4.75
N GLU A 190 -19.94 -22.87 -3.57
CA GLU A 190 -20.75 -22.88 -2.35
C GLU A 190 -20.70 -21.52 -1.64
N VAL A 191 -21.69 -21.28 -0.78
CA VAL A 191 -21.70 -20.11 0.09
C VAL A 191 -20.83 -20.40 1.31
N ASP A 192 -19.82 -19.56 1.53
CA ASP A 192 -19.00 -19.63 2.75
C ASP A 192 -19.82 -19.13 3.95
N THR A 193 -19.93 -19.96 4.99
CA THR A 193 -20.65 -19.63 6.23
C THR A 193 -19.70 -19.39 7.41
N LYS A 194 -18.37 -19.55 7.24
CA LYS A 194 -17.35 -19.40 8.30
C LYS A 194 -17.36 -17.99 8.88
N PHE A 195 -17.55 -16.99 8.05
CA PHE A 195 -17.56 -15.59 8.45
C PHE A 195 -18.98 -15.04 8.54
N ASP A 196 -19.17 -14.03 9.37
CA ASP A 196 -20.35 -13.16 9.31
C ASP A 196 -20.04 -11.95 8.45
N TYR A 197 -20.86 -11.70 7.44
CA TYR A 197 -20.64 -10.66 6.44
C TYR A 197 -21.96 -10.14 5.89
N LYS A 198 -21.97 -8.90 5.42
CA LYS A 198 -23.16 -8.11 5.09
C LYS A 198 -24.12 -8.82 4.13
N TYR A 199 -23.60 -9.57 3.17
CA TYR A 199 -24.42 -10.25 2.14
C TYR A 199 -24.73 -11.73 2.42
N LYS A 200 -24.41 -12.27 3.60
CA LYS A 200 -24.58 -13.70 3.93
C LYS A 200 -26.00 -14.20 3.69
N SER A 201 -27.01 -13.53 4.25
CA SER A 201 -28.41 -13.92 4.07
C SER A 201 -28.85 -13.88 2.60
N LYS A 202 -28.36 -12.89 1.82
CA LYS A 202 -28.67 -12.78 0.39
C LYS A 202 -28.01 -13.89 -0.44
N PHE A 203 -26.80 -14.31 -0.08
CA PHE A 203 -26.11 -15.41 -0.74
C PHE A 203 -26.79 -16.76 -0.48
N LEU A 204 -27.23 -16.99 0.76
CA LEU A 204 -28.01 -18.17 1.12
C LEU A 204 -29.35 -18.22 0.36
N GLN A 205 -30.08 -17.09 0.26
CA GLN A 205 -31.32 -17.03 -0.52
C GLN A 205 -31.11 -17.29 -2.01
N LYS A 206 -30.06 -16.70 -2.61
CA LYS A 206 -29.74 -16.87 -4.05
C LYS A 206 -29.39 -18.30 -4.43
N ARG A 207 -28.95 -19.13 -3.48
CA ARG A 207 -28.74 -20.57 -3.68
C ARG A 207 -30.06 -21.34 -3.81
N MET A 208 -31.15 -20.84 -3.21
CA MET A 208 -32.44 -21.56 -3.15
C MET A 208 -33.35 -21.28 -4.36
N VAL A 209 -33.04 -20.28 -5.19
CA VAL A 209 -33.80 -19.98 -6.39
C VAL A 209 -33.23 -20.81 -7.55
N LYS A 210 -33.80 -22.00 -7.75
CA LYS A 210 -33.68 -22.78 -8.99
C LYS A 210 -34.72 -22.32 -9.99
#